data_AF-A0A7Y8J2G7-F1
#
_entry.id   AF-A0A7Y8J2G7-F1
#
_cell.length_a   1.000
_cell.length_b   1.000
_cell.length_c   1.000
_cell.angle_alpha   90.00
_cell.angle_beta   90.00
_cell.angle_gamma   90.00
#
_symmetry.space_group_name_H-M   'P 1'
#
loop_
_entity.id
_entity.type
_entity.pdbx_description
1 polymer ?
#
loop_
_entity_poly.entity_id
_entity_poly.type
_entity_poly.pdbx_seq_one_letter_code
_entity_poly.pdbx_strand_id
1 'polypeptide(L)'
;MPKARWRAICRDCAGGIDSLVELLQGRFSKGVMERLCRQRSGLFPAPEEIRFSCSCPDWAAMCKHVAAVLYGVGARLDDKPELLFRLRQVDEKQLLAGATKGLPLAAKKPAARKVLADQDLSGLFGLELADAAKPVHAAKARPPEGRQKRSGAGKAKADRKKARR
;
A
#
# COMPACT_ATOMS: atom_id res chain seq x y z
N MET A 1 14.85 -14.25 14.82
CA MET A 1 15.00 -12.80 15.10
C MET A 1 13.94 -12.33 16.11
N PRO A 2 14.22 -11.37 17.02
CA PRO A 2 13.22 -10.86 17.96
C PRO A 2 12.04 -10.17 17.26
N LYS A 3 10.80 -10.56 17.60
CA LYS A 3 9.56 -10.01 16.99
C LYS A 3 9.45 -8.48 17.14
N ALA A 4 9.97 -7.90 18.22
CA ALA A 4 9.99 -6.46 18.43
C ALA A 4 10.87 -5.71 17.41
N ARG A 5 12.07 -6.21 17.11
CA ARG A 5 13.00 -5.62 16.11
C ARG A 5 12.37 -5.68 14.70
N TRP A 6 11.73 -6.79 14.35
CA TRP A 6 10.99 -6.91 13.07
C TRP A 6 9.86 -5.88 12.94
N ARG A 7 9.01 -5.71 13.97
CA ARG A 7 7.96 -4.67 13.98
C ARG A 7 8.51 -3.24 13.95
N ALA A 8 9.72 -3.01 14.47
CA ALA A 8 10.39 -1.71 14.37
C ALA A 8 10.81 -1.43 12.92
N ILE A 9 11.46 -2.40 12.25
CA ILE A 9 11.86 -2.30 10.84
C ILE A 9 10.63 -2.08 9.94
N CYS A 10 9.54 -2.83 10.14
CA CYS A 10 8.31 -2.65 9.36
C CYS A 10 7.70 -1.26 9.50
N ARG A 11 7.91 -0.58 10.65
CA ARG A 11 7.49 0.82 10.85
C ARG A 11 8.49 1.82 10.26
N ASP A 12 9.79 1.59 10.36
CA ASP A 12 10.83 2.46 9.77
C ASP A 12 10.82 2.41 8.23
N CYS A 13 10.38 1.30 7.63
CA CYS A 13 10.19 1.20 6.18
C CYS A 13 8.82 1.74 5.71
N ALA A 14 7.86 1.94 6.61
CA ALA A 14 6.55 2.48 6.25
C ALA A 14 6.67 3.98 5.92
N GLY A 15 6.42 4.33 4.66
CA GLY A 15 6.67 5.68 4.13
C GLY A 15 8.08 5.89 3.58
N GLY A 16 8.94 4.87 3.59
CA GLY A 16 10.26 4.89 2.92
C GLY A 16 10.28 4.25 1.54
N ILE A 17 9.13 3.81 1.01
CA ILE A 17 9.04 3.25 -0.35
C ILE A 17 8.99 4.41 -1.36
N ASP A 18 10.10 4.60 -2.09
CA ASP A 18 10.18 5.60 -3.15
C ASP A 18 9.40 5.17 -4.42
N SER A 19 9.26 3.86 -4.65
CA SER A 19 8.58 3.29 -5.82
C SER A 19 7.75 2.05 -5.49
N LEU A 20 6.44 2.10 -5.80
CA LEU A 20 5.55 0.94 -5.74
C LEU A 20 5.88 -0.11 -6.81
N VAL A 21 6.45 0.31 -7.95
CA VAL A 21 6.80 -0.60 -9.06
C VAL A 21 7.97 -1.50 -8.69
N GLU A 22 9.00 -0.96 -8.03
CA GLU A 22 10.11 -1.76 -7.49
C GLU A 22 9.58 -2.81 -6.52
N LEU A 23 8.74 -2.38 -5.58
CA LEU A 23 8.14 -3.23 -4.56
C LEU A 23 7.27 -4.37 -5.15
N LEU A 24 6.52 -4.10 -6.22
CA LEU A 24 5.76 -5.12 -6.97
C LEU A 24 6.66 -6.10 -7.73
N GLN A 25 7.88 -5.69 -8.09
CA GLN A 25 8.90 -6.51 -8.73
C GLN A 25 9.79 -7.26 -7.72
N GLY A 26 9.49 -7.19 -6.41
CA GLY A 26 10.33 -7.78 -5.36
C GLY A 26 11.64 -7.02 -5.10
N ARG A 27 11.82 -5.85 -5.73
CA ARG A 27 12.99 -4.99 -5.55
C ARG A 27 12.70 -3.94 -4.49
N PHE A 28 13.70 -3.63 -3.68
CA PHE A 28 13.59 -2.61 -2.64
C PHE A 28 14.34 -1.36 -3.08
N SER A 29 13.73 -0.18 -2.90
CA SER A 29 14.40 1.08 -3.22
C SER A 29 15.68 1.24 -2.39
N LYS A 30 16.62 2.04 -2.89
CA LYS A 30 17.92 2.26 -2.21
C LYS A 30 17.73 2.71 -0.76
N GLY A 31 16.75 3.57 -0.48
CA GLY A 31 16.42 4.04 0.88
C GLY A 31 15.86 2.94 1.80
N VAL A 32 15.11 1.97 1.26
CA VAL A 32 14.66 0.79 2.02
C VAL A 32 15.81 -0.20 2.24
N MET A 33 16.62 -0.46 1.21
CA MET A 33 17.80 -1.34 1.33
C MET A 33 18.80 -0.81 2.36
N GLU A 34 19.08 0.49 2.38
CA GLU A 34 19.95 1.09 3.39
C GLU A 34 19.41 0.86 4.81
N ARG A 35 18.11 1.08 5.05
CA ARG A 35 17.44 0.81 6.34
C ARG A 35 17.49 -0.68 6.73
N LEU A 36 17.27 -1.58 5.77
CA LEU A 36 17.33 -3.04 5.97
C LEU A 36 18.77 -3.52 6.26
N CYS A 37 19.79 -2.89 5.67
CA CYS A 37 21.19 -3.26 5.86
C CYS A 37 21.90 -2.51 7.00
N ARG A 38 21.23 -1.59 7.72
CA ARG A 38 21.78 -0.93 8.91
C ARG A 38 22.27 -1.93 9.94
N GLN A 39 23.52 -1.76 10.37
CA GLN A 39 24.11 -2.54 11.46
C GLN A 39 23.27 -2.41 12.74
N ARG A 40 23.13 -3.53 13.47
CA ARG A 40 22.39 -3.69 14.74
C ARG A 40 20.87 -3.45 14.71
N SER A 41 20.35 -2.54 13.87
CA SER A 41 18.91 -2.23 13.79
C SER A 41 18.18 -2.92 12.64
N GLY A 42 18.83 -3.11 11.49
CA GLY A 42 18.24 -3.67 10.27
C GLY A 42 17.99 -5.18 10.30
N LEU A 43 17.75 -5.76 9.12
CA LEU A 43 17.64 -7.20 8.89
C LEU A 43 19.01 -7.89 8.84
N PHE A 44 20.07 -7.20 8.43
CA PHE A 44 21.39 -7.81 8.32
C PHE A 44 21.91 -8.31 9.69
N PRO A 45 22.53 -9.50 9.76
CA PRO A 45 23.09 -10.02 11.01
C PRO A 45 24.16 -9.10 11.62
N ALA A 46 24.13 -8.92 12.93
CA ALA A 46 25.30 -8.40 13.64
C ALA A 46 26.45 -9.43 13.58
N PRO A 47 27.73 -9.04 13.66
CA PRO A 47 28.85 -9.99 13.63
C PRO A 47 28.73 -11.13 14.66
N GLU A 48 28.20 -10.81 15.85
CA GLU A 48 27.91 -11.77 16.94
C GLU A 48 26.79 -12.79 16.61
N GLU A 49 25.89 -12.44 15.67
CA GLU A 49 24.84 -13.34 15.17
C GLU A 49 25.36 -14.31 14.08
N ILE A 50 26.58 -14.09 13.56
CA ILE A 50 27.19 -14.92 12.51
C ILE A 50 28.16 -15.91 13.16
N ARG A 51 27.91 -17.20 12.93
CA ARG A 51 28.82 -18.29 13.34
C ARG A 51 29.21 -19.11 12.13
N PHE A 52 30.50 -19.39 12.01
CA PHE A 52 31.08 -20.20 10.97
C PHE A 52 32.11 -21.16 11.58
N SER A 53 32.25 -22.32 10.97
CA SER A 53 33.33 -23.26 11.22
C SER A 53 33.90 -23.69 9.87
N CYS A 54 35.19 -23.99 9.84
CA CYS A 54 35.86 -24.52 8.66
C CYS A 54 36.78 -25.66 9.10
N SER A 55 36.84 -26.73 8.30
CA SER A 55 37.71 -27.89 8.53
C SER A 55 39.14 -27.70 8.00
N CYS A 56 39.48 -26.51 7.51
CA CYS A 56 40.82 -26.22 7.03
C CYS A 56 41.84 -26.11 8.18
N PRO A 57 43.14 -26.37 7.94
CA PRO A 57 44.21 -26.27 8.94
C PRO A 57 44.58 -24.81 9.31
N ASP A 58 43.69 -23.86 9.07
CA ASP A 58 43.86 -22.44 9.42
C ASP A 58 43.18 -22.18 10.77
N TRP A 59 43.99 -21.82 11.76
CA TRP A 59 43.58 -21.47 13.12
C TRP A 59 42.86 -20.11 13.25
N ALA A 60 42.78 -19.31 12.19
CA ALA A 60 42.09 -18.03 12.23
C ALA A 60 40.57 -18.24 12.31
N ALA A 61 39.91 -17.52 13.23
CA ALA A 61 38.44 -17.54 13.35
C ALA A 61 37.73 -17.23 12.01
N MET A 62 38.31 -16.34 11.20
CA MET A 62 37.87 -16.04 9.84
C MET A 62 39.00 -16.36 8.84
N CYS A 63 39.08 -17.62 8.43
CA CYS A 63 40.02 -18.05 7.39
C CYS A 63 39.60 -17.58 5.98
N LYS A 64 40.51 -17.70 5.01
CA LYS A 64 40.25 -17.36 3.60
C LYS A 64 39.03 -18.07 2.98
N HIS A 65 38.73 -19.29 3.43
CA HIS A 65 37.57 -20.05 2.93
C HIS A 65 36.25 -19.49 3.47
N VAL A 66 36.20 -19.14 4.76
CA VAL A 66 35.06 -18.45 5.37
C VAL A 66 34.82 -17.11 4.67
N ALA A 67 35.87 -16.33 4.42
CA ALA A 67 35.79 -15.07 3.69
C ALA A 67 35.23 -15.26 2.26
N ALA A 68 35.74 -16.25 1.51
CA ALA A 68 35.24 -16.56 0.17
C ALA A 68 33.76 -17.02 0.16
N VAL A 69 33.35 -17.83 1.14
CA VAL A 69 31.95 -18.25 1.31
C VAL A 69 31.06 -17.05 1.65
N LEU A 70 31.46 -16.20 2.59
CA LEU A 70 30.71 -14.99 2.96
C LEU A 70 30.58 -14.01 1.78
N TYR A 71 31.63 -13.84 0.97
CA TYR A 71 31.57 -13.05 -0.26
C TYR A 71 30.60 -13.65 -1.29
N GLY A 72 30.63 -14.97 -1.49
CA GLY A 72 29.68 -15.69 -2.35
C GLY A 72 28.24 -15.73 -1.80
N VAL A 73 28.03 -15.46 -0.52
CA VAL A 73 26.69 -15.21 0.07
C VAL A 73 26.29 -13.75 -0.20
N GLY A 74 27.19 -12.79 0.00
CA GLY A 74 26.98 -11.37 -0.32
C GLY A 74 26.51 -11.15 -1.75
N ALA A 75 27.26 -11.65 -2.74
CA ALA A 75 26.89 -11.53 -4.16
C ALA A 75 25.48 -12.08 -4.47
N ARG A 76 25.07 -13.19 -3.82
CA ARG A 76 23.71 -13.74 -3.96
C ARG A 76 22.63 -12.89 -3.29
N LEU A 77 22.96 -12.17 -2.21
CA LEU A 77 22.04 -11.23 -1.55
C LEU A 77 21.92 -9.92 -2.34
N ASP A 78 22.98 -9.48 -3.01
CA ASP A 78 22.99 -8.31 -3.88
C ASP A 78 22.14 -8.55 -5.14
N ASP A 79 22.25 -9.73 -5.75
CA ASP A 79 21.38 -10.16 -6.87
C ASP A 79 19.91 -10.40 -6.44
N LYS A 80 19.69 -10.90 -5.21
CA LYS A 80 18.40 -11.39 -4.71
C LYS A 80 18.14 -10.99 -3.25
N PRO A 81 17.73 -9.74 -2.99
CA PRO A 81 17.54 -9.23 -1.64
C PRO A 81 16.41 -9.94 -0.87
N GLU A 82 15.47 -10.60 -1.55
CA GLU A 82 14.42 -11.43 -0.95
C GLU A 82 14.99 -12.58 -0.08
N LEU A 83 16.20 -13.06 -0.40
CA LEU A 83 16.88 -14.09 0.38
C LEU A 83 17.22 -13.64 1.81
N LEU A 84 17.32 -12.34 2.07
CA LEU A 84 17.57 -11.81 3.41
C LEU A 84 16.37 -12.07 4.35
N PHE A 85 15.14 -12.02 3.84
CA PHE A 85 13.92 -12.33 4.61
C PHE A 85 13.86 -13.82 4.96
N ARG A 86 14.20 -14.67 3.98
CA ARG A 86 14.32 -16.13 4.18
C ARG A 86 15.39 -16.48 5.21
N LEU A 87 16.58 -15.87 5.12
CA LEU A 87 17.68 -16.07 6.09
C LEU A 87 17.26 -15.67 7.52
N ARG A 88 16.47 -14.59 7.65
CA ARG A 88 16.03 -14.06 8.95
C ARG A 88 14.71 -14.67 9.46
N GLN A 89 14.12 -15.59 8.69
CA GLN A 89 12.84 -16.26 8.96
C GLN A 89 11.69 -15.27 9.21
N VAL A 90 11.60 -14.24 8.35
CA VAL A 90 10.55 -13.22 8.37
C VAL A 90 9.77 -13.22 7.06
N ASP A 91 8.50 -12.86 7.13
CA ASP A 91 7.62 -12.81 5.97
C ASP A 91 7.65 -11.41 5.33
N GLU A 92 8.22 -11.33 4.13
CA GLU A 92 8.26 -10.12 3.28
C GLU A 92 6.87 -9.47 3.13
N LYS A 93 5.79 -10.26 3.12
CA LYS A 93 4.41 -9.77 2.98
C LYS A 93 3.99 -8.90 4.15
N GLN A 94 4.58 -9.06 5.33
CA GLN A 94 4.34 -8.19 6.48
C GLN A 94 5.02 -6.83 6.31
N LEU A 95 6.17 -6.76 5.64
CA LEU A 95 6.83 -5.50 5.28
C LEU A 95 5.99 -4.76 4.23
N LEU A 96 5.62 -5.47 3.15
CA LEU A 96 4.70 -5.01 2.11
C LEU A 96 3.38 -4.46 2.68
N ALA A 97 2.70 -5.23 3.54
CA ALA A 97 1.43 -4.84 4.15
C ALA A 97 1.58 -3.73 5.23
N GLY A 98 2.74 -3.59 5.84
CA GLY A 98 3.05 -2.47 6.73
C GLY A 98 3.25 -1.17 5.95
N ALA A 99 4.00 -1.25 4.85
CA ALA A 99 4.45 -0.09 4.11
C ALA A 99 3.43 0.42 3.06
N THR A 100 2.57 -0.45 2.54
CA THR A 100 1.44 -0.05 1.66
C THR A 100 0.30 0.66 2.41
N LYS A 101 0.19 0.53 3.74
CA LYS A 101 -0.83 1.24 4.55
C LYS A 101 -0.76 2.76 4.48
N GLY A 102 0.41 3.31 4.15
CA GLY A 102 0.60 4.75 3.95
C GLY A 102 0.28 5.23 2.52
N LEU A 103 0.05 4.33 1.56
CA LEU A 103 -0.19 4.72 0.18
C LEU A 103 -1.62 5.27 -0.01
N PRO A 104 -1.80 6.37 -0.77
CA PRO A 104 -3.11 7.00 -0.96
C PRO A 104 -4.14 6.09 -1.66
N LEU A 105 -3.67 5.03 -2.35
CA LEU A 105 -4.48 3.98 -2.98
C LEU A 105 -5.46 3.30 -2.00
N ALA A 106 -5.07 3.15 -0.73
CA ALA A 106 -5.91 2.49 0.29
C ALA A 106 -6.88 3.47 0.99
N ALA A 107 -6.63 4.78 0.93
CA ALA A 107 -7.17 5.73 1.91
C ALA A 107 -8.44 6.48 1.48
N LYS A 108 -8.68 6.66 0.17
CA LYS A 108 -9.86 7.39 -0.33
C LYS A 108 -10.41 6.79 -1.62
N LYS A 109 -11.70 6.43 -1.63
CA LYS A 109 -12.45 6.31 -2.89
C LYS A 109 -12.31 7.62 -3.67
N PRO A 110 -12.06 7.60 -4.99
CA PRO A 110 -12.08 8.81 -5.78
C PRO A 110 -13.45 9.49 -5.64
N ALA A 111 -13.46 10.82 -5.56
CA ALA A 111 -14.72 11.56 -5.71
C ALA A 111 -15.34 11.18 -7.07
N ALA A 112 -16.67 11.12 -7.19
CA ALA A 112 -17.33 10.63 -8.41
C ALA A 112 -16.86 11.34 -9.70
N ARG A 113 -16.53 12.63 -9.64
CA ARG A 113 -15.93 13.42 -10.74
C ARG A 113 -14.55 12.94 -11.21
N LYS A 114 -13.84 12.15 -10.39
CA LYS A 114 -12.53 11.54 -10.68
C LYS A 114 -12.61 10.04 -11.00
N VAL A 115 -13.83 9.50 -11.16
CA VAL A 115 -14.06 8.14 -11.65
C VAL A 115 -14.43 8.26 -13.12
N LEU A 116 -13.63 7.66 -14.00
CA LEU A 116 -13.98 7.57 -15.42
C LEU A 116 -15.11 6.57 -15.64
N ALA A 117 -15.97 6.85 -16.62
CA ALA A 117 -16.91 5.87 -17.12
C ALA A 117 -16.17 4.84 -17.98
N ASP A 118 -16.68 3.61 -18.01
CA ASP A 118 -16.10 2.49 -18.76
C ASP A 118 -15.92 2.82 -20.26
N GLN A 119 -16.91 3.48 -20.86
CA GLN A 119 -16.89 3.96 -22.25
C GLN A 119 -15.79 4.99 -22.54
N ASP A 120 -15.38 5.77 -21.53
CA ASP A 120 -14.35 6.81 -21.63
C ASP A 120 -12.93 6.18 -21.58
N LEU A 121 -12.78 5.02 -20.93
CA LEU A 121 -11.51 4.27 -20.91
C LEU A 121 -11.23 3.65 -22.29
N SER A 122 -12.20 2.97 -22.89
CA SER A 122 -12.05 2.40 -24.24
C SER A 122 -11.75 3.49 -25.28
N GLY A 123 -12.40 4.66 -25.15
CA GLY A 123 -12.16 5.83 -26.00
C GLY A 123 -10.77 6.47 -25.83
N LEU A 124 -10.25 6.55 -24.60
CA LEU A 124 -8.93 7.13 -24.31
C LEU A 124 -7.76 6.25 -24.75
N PHE A 125 -7.88 4.93 -24.57
CA PHE A 125 -6.78 4.00 -24.86
C PHE A 125 -6.89 3.34 -26.25
N GLY A 126 -8.02 3.47 -26.94
CA GLY A 126 -8.23 2.87 -28.27
C GLY A 126 -8.25 1.34 -28.24
N LEU A 127 -8.60 0.76 -27.08
CA LEU A 127 -8.62 -0.68 -26.84
C LEU A 127 -10.05 -1.11 -26.47
N GLU A 128 -10.53 -2.18 -27.09
CA GLU A 128 -11.82 -2.78 -26.75
C GLU A 128 -11.65 -3.66 -25.50
N LEU A 129 -12.11 -3.17 -24.34
CA LEU A 129 -12.19 -3.97 -23.13
C LEU A 129 -13.37 -4.95 -23.27
N ALA A 130 -13.10 -6.24 -23.20
CA ALA A 130 -14.15 -7.26 -23.11
C ALA A 130 -15.01 -7.03 -21.85
N ASP A 131 -16.33 -7.16 -21.97
CA ASP A 131 -17.35 -6.91 -20.92
C ASP A 131 -16.99 -7.60 -19.60
N ALA A 132 -16.29 -6.87 -18.72
CA ALA A 132 -15.96 -7.34 -17.38
C ALA A 132 -17.24 -7.34 -16.56
N ALA A 133 -17.65 -8.53 -16.07
CA ALA A 133 -18.92 -8.74 -15.38
C ALA A 133 -19.19 -7.64 -14.33
N LYS A 134 -20.22 -6.83 -14.59
CA LYS A 134 -20.47 -5.56 -13.90
C LYS A 134 -20.52 -5.74 -12.37
N PRO A 135 -19.71 -4.99 -11.59
CA PRO A 135 -19.86 -4.95 -10.14
C PRO A 135 -21.26 -4.44 -9.80
N VAL A 136 -22.06 -5.24 -9.09
CA VAL A 136 -23.42 -4.87 -8.72
C VAL A 136 -23.39 -3.79 -7.63
N HIS A 137 -23.30 -2.53 -8.06
CA HIS A 137 -23.55 -1.39 -7.19
C HIS A 137 -25.05 -1.27 -6.94
N ALA A 138 -25.49 -1.79 -5.79
CA ALA A 138 -26.86 -1.66 -5.32
C ALA A 138 -27.27 -0.18 -5.28
N ALA A 139 -28.12 0.22 -6.21
CA ALA A 139 -28.66 1.56 -6.29
C ALA A 139 -29.53 1.84 -5.05
N LYS A 140 -29.06 2.69 -4.14
CA LYS A 140 -29.91 3.23 -3.08
C LYS A 140 -30.96 4.14 -3.72
N ALA A 141 -32.23 3.83 -3.48
CA ALA A 141 -33.35 4.61 -3.99
C ALA A 141 -33.24 6.09 -3.56
N ARG A 142 -33.47 6.99 -4.52
CA ARG A 142 -33.54 8.44 -4.31
C ARG A 142 -34.87 8.77 -3.58
N PRO A 143 -34.86 9.52 -2.47
CA PRO A 143 -36.10 10.00 -1.87
C PRO A 143 -36.83 10.96 -2.83
N PRO A 144 -38.18 10.95 -2.88
CA PRO A 144 -38.93 11.87 -3.72
C PRO A 144 -38.75 13.33 -3.26
N GLU A 145 -38.52 14.23 -4.22
CA GLU A 145 -38.30 15.65 -3.95
C GLU A 145 -39.55 16.35 -3.38
N GLY A 146 -39.32 17.18 -2.37
CA GLY A 146 -40.37 17.91 -1.66
C GLY A 146 -41.09 18.92 -2.56
N ARG A 147 -42.42 18.84 -2.60
CA ARG A 147 -43.28 19.77 -3.34
C ARG A 147 -43.14 21.19 -2.80
N GLN A 148 -42.52 22.08 -3.58
CA GLN A 148 -42.37 23.51 -3.25
C GLN A 148 -43.72 24.19 -3.00
N LYS A 149 -43.85 24.84 -1.85
CA LYS A 149 -45.00 25.65 -1.48
C LYS A 149 -44.80 27.07 -2.02
N ARG A 150 -45.33 27.37 -3.20
CA ARG A 150 -45.26 28.73 -3.78
C ARG A 150 -46.11 29.69 -2.94
N SER A 151 -45.49 30.77 -2.48
CA SER A 151 -46.14 31.92 -1.87
C SER A 151 -46.75 32.82 -2.94
N GLY A 152 -47.86 33.50 -2.60
CA GLY A 152 -48.51 34.49 -3.45
C GLY A 152 -49.57 35.24 -2.64
N ALA A 153 -49.30 36.51 -2.31
CA ALA A 153 -50.21 37.38 -1.58
C ALA A 153 -50.89 38.37 -2.54
N GLY A 154 -52.18 38.68 -2.33
CA GLY A 154 -52.89 39.67 -3.17
C GLY A 154 -54.35 39.84 -2.79
N LYS A 155 -54.70 40.98 -2.17
CA LYS A 155 -56.04 41.36 -1.67
C LYS A 155 -57.01 41.72 -2.81
N ALA A 156 -58.33 41.52 -2.58
CA ALA A 156 -59.36 42.57 -2.76
C ALA A 156 -60.74 42.18 -2.18
N LYS A 157 -61.59 43.18 -1.90
CA LYS A 157 -63.01 43.09 -1.43
C LYS A 157 -63.96 42.90 -2.66
N ALA A 158 -65.27 42.63 -2.61
CA ALA A 158 -66.34 42.72 -1.59
C ALA A 158 -67.51 41.74 -1.99
N ASP A 159 -68.81 41.79 -1.59
CA ASP A 159 -69.58 42.69 -0.70
C ASP A 159 -70.91 42.07 -0.15
N ARG A 160 -71.52 42.78 0.82
CA ARG A 160 -72.96 42.96 1.15
C ARG A 160 -74.04 41.83 1.09
N LYS A 161 -74.53 41.52 2.31
CA LYS A 161 -75.85 41.96 2.89
C LYS A 161 -77.14 41.14 2.66
N LYS A 162 -77.64 40.52 3.76
CA LYS A 162 -79.04 40.48 4.30
C LYS A 162 -79.09 39.44 5.45
N ALA A 163 -80.03 39.40 6.41
CA ALA A 163 -80.86 40.41 7.10
C ALA A 163 -81.71 39.68 8.17
N ARG A 164 -82.03 40.35 9.31
CA ARG A 164 -82.91 39.85 10.41
C ARG A 164 -82.38 38.61 11.16
N ARG A 165 -82.78 38.35 12.41
CA ARG A 165 -83.94 38.86 13.17
C ARG A 165 -83.58 39.19 14.61
#